data_AF-A0A1W1WJ16-F1
#
_entry.id   AF-A0A1W1WJ16-F1
#
_cell.length_a   1.000
_cell.length_b   1.000
_cell.length_c   1.000
_cell.angle_alpha   90.00
_cell.angle_beta   90.00
_cell.angle_gamma   90.00
#
_symmetry.space_group_name_H-M   'P 1'
#
loop_
_entity.id
_entity.type
_entity.pdbx_description
1 polymer ?
#
loop_
_entity_poly.entity_id
_entity_poly.type
_entity_poly.pdbx_seq_one_letter_code
_entity_poly.pdbx_strand_id
1 'polypeptide(L)'
;MVRGRIPISTQIDQTHDESTLIMRAKSGQEDAVIQLMTRYASLIKATAGRYFLPGAEHDDVIQEGWIGFWSAIQHFDDRRHGYFSGFAKLCVSRQIVSAVVRATRAKHQVLNSAWSLDQPGRDGTSDMSWLDAIVAHHEPSPEVFIIDQETSAQLIQRLEGELTPLERMVFEARRHGKSYEEISRAVKRPRKTIDNALQRIRRKLKKTRKDL
;
A
#
# COMPACT_ATOMS: atom_id res chain seq x y z
N MET A 1 7.82 -18.51 47.49
CA MET A 1 8.94 -17.60 47.16
C MET A 1 8.35 -16.23 46.83
N VAL A 2 8.90 -15.20 47.46
CA VAL A 2 8.35 -13.83 47.61
C VAL A 2 8.63 -12.95 46.38
N ARG A 3 7.84 -11.87 46.26
CA ARG A 3 8.06 -10.58 45.55
C ARG A 3 7.16 -10.41 44.32
N GLY A 4 6.27 -9.43 44.23
CA GLY A 4 5.92 -8.33 45.12
C GLY A 4 4.73 -7.59 44.51
N ARG A 5 3.77 -7.18 45.35
CA ARG A 5 2.74 -6.20 45.00
C ARG A 5 3.42 -4.88 44.66
N ILE A 6 3.20 -4.36 43.46
CA ILE A 6 3.38 -2.94 43.18
C ILE A 6 2.01 -2.29 43.43
N PRO A 7 1.90 -1.30 44.34
CA PRO A 7 0.63 -0.66 44.62
C PRO A 7 0.30 0.30 43.46
N ILE A 8 -0.86 0.10 42.83
CA ILE A 8 -1.47 1.13 41.96
C ILE A 8 -2.21 2.09 42.91
N SER A 9 -1.44 2.89 43.65
CA SER A 9 -1.95 4.11 44.26
C SER A 9 -1.94 5.22 43.21
N THR A 10 -2.91 6.14 43.29
CA THR A 10 -3.09 7.37 42.48
C THR A 10 -3.72 7.22 41.08
N GLN A 11 -5.05 7.07 40.97
CA GLN A 11 -5.77 7.19 39.69
C GLN A 11 -7.08 8.00 39.71
N ILE A 12 -7.50 8.61 40.82
CA ILE A 12 -8.83 9.25 40.89
C ILE A 12 -8.82 10.73 40.46
N ASP A 13 -7.66 11.36 40.27
CA ASP A 13 -7.58 12.82 40.01
C ASP A 13 -7.14 13.23 38.59
N GLN A 14 -6.75 12.28 37.72
CA GLN A 14 -6.19 12.63 36.38
C GLN A 14 -7.19 12.64 35.22
N THR A 15 -8.37 12.03 35.38
CA THR A 15 -9.33 11.84 34.27
C THR A 15 -10.21 13.06 34.04
N HIS A 16 -10.57 13.80 35.11
CA HIS A 16 -11.40 15.00 35.01
C HIS A 16 -10.63 16.17 34.38
N ASP A 17 -9.35 16.30 34.73
CA ASP A 17 -8.42 17.27 34.15
C ASP A 17 -8.18 16.98 32.66
N GLU A 18 -7.98 15.71 32.28
CA GLU A 18 -7.75 15.34 30.87
C GLU A 18 -8.98 15.62 29.98
N SER A 19 -10.19 15.33 30.44
CA SER A 19 -11.41 15.63 29.68
C SER A 19 -11.62 17.14 29.48
N THR A 20 -11.38 17.92 30.54
CA THR A 20 -11.46 19.39 30.49
C THR A 20 -10.43 19.97 29.52
N LEU A 21 -9.20 19.45 29.56
CA LEU A 21 -8.12 19.87 28.66
C LEU A 21 -8.47 19.56 27.19
N ILE A 22 -9.06 18.40 26.91
CA ILE A 22 -9.53 18.04 25.56
C ILE A 22 -10.64 18.97 25.08
N MET A 23 -11.62 19.30 25.93
CA MET A 23 -12.68 20.25 25.56
C MET A 23 -12.12 21.63 25.22
N ARG A 24 -11.16 22.12 26.01
CA ARG A 24 -10.47 23.39 25.74
C ARG A 24 -9.70 23.34 24.41
N ALA A 25 -8.98 22.25 24.16
CA ALA A 25 -8.29 22.05 22.89
C ALA A 25 -9.26 21.99 21.68
N LYS A 26 -10.42 21.34 21.82
CA LYS A 26 -11.48 21.35 20.79
C LYS A 26 -12.03 22.74 20.52
N SER A 27 -12.13 23.58 21.55
CA SER A 27 -12.55 24.98 21.41
C SER A 27 -11.50 25.90 20.78
N GLY A 28 -10.33 25.35 20.39
CA GLY A 28 -9.26 26.09 19.72
C GLY A 28 -8.30 26.80 20.67
N GLN A 29 -8.32 26.49 21.97
CA GLN A 29 -7.36 27.07 22.92
C GLN A 29 -5.97 26.48 22.70
N GLU A 30 -5.05 27.30 22.20
CA GLU A 30 -3.69 26.87 21.81
C GLU A 30 -2.89 26.28 22.97
N ASP A 31 -3.02 26.84 24.17
CA ASP A 31 -2.32 26.36 25.37
C ASP A 31 -2.73 24.92 25.72
N ALA A 32 -4.01 24.59 25.58
CA ALA A 32 -4.53 23.24 25.80
C ALA A 32 -4.03 22.26 24.73
N VAL A 33 -3.97 22.69 23.47
CA VAL A 33 -3.41 21.89 22.37
C VAL A 33 -1.93 21.59 22.62
N ILE A 34 -1.14 22.60 22.97
CA ILE A 34 0.30 22.45 23.24
C ILE A 34 0.54 21.51 24.42
N GLN A 35 -0.26 21.60 25.48
CA GLN A 35 -0.18 20.69 26.62
C GLN A 35 -0.47 19.23 26.23
N LEU A 36 -1.54 19.00 25.45
CA LEU A 36 -1.87 17.66 24.95
C LEU A 36 -0.78 17.14 24.01
N MET A 37 -0.26 17.97 23.12
CA MET A 37 0.84 17.57 22.24
C MET A 37 2.07 17.17 23.06
N THR A 38 2.47 17.98 24.04
CA THR A 38 3.61 17.68 24.91
C THR A 38 3.41 16.35 25.65
N ARG A 39 2.21 16.11 26.19
CA ARG A 39 1.87 14.88 26.94
C ARG A 39 1.92 13.62 26.06
N TYR A 40 1.51 13.72 24.80
CA TYR A 40 1.37 12.58 23.88
C TYR A 40 2.52 12.44 22.89
N ALA A 41 3.51 13.33 22.91
CA ALA A 41 4.66 13.30 22.00
C ALA A 41 5.43 11.97 22.03
N SER A 42 5.64 11.40 23.22
CA SER A 42 6.33 10.10 23.36
C SER A 42 5.52 8.96 22.74
N LEU A 43 4.19 8.96 22.91
CA LEU A 43 3.30 7.97 22.30
C LEU A 43 3.34 8.05 20.77
N ILE A 44 3.34 9.27 20.22
CA ILE A 44 3.36 9.48 18.77
C ILE A 44 4.70 9.05 18.20
N LYS A 45 5.82 9.48 18.78
CA LYS A 45 7.17 9.05 18.38
C LYS A 45 7.32 7.52 18.46
N ALA A 46 6.88 6.91 19.56
CA ALA A 46 6.95 5.45 19.74
C ALA A 46 6.05 4.70 18.75
N THR A 47 4.90 5.27 18.38
CA THR A 47 4.00 4.65 17.39
C THR A 47 4.57 4.80 15.98
N ALA A 48 5.02 5.99 15.60
CA ALA A 48 5.64 6.29 14.31
C ALA A 48 6.93 5.47 14.08
N GLY A 49 7.76 5.28 15.11
CA GLY A 49 8.98 4.46 15.04
C GLY A 49 8.76 2.99 14.63
N ARG A 50 7.52 2.50 14.65
CA ARG A 50 7.18 1.13 14.23
C ARG A 50 6.83 1.02 12.74
N TYR A 51 6.75 2.15 12.04
CA TYR A 51 6.33 2.20 10.65
C TYR A 51 7.42 2.81 9.78
N PHE A 52 7.56 2.27 8.58
CA PHE A 52 8.44 2.80 7.55
C PHE A 52 7.58 3.28 6.38
N LEU A 53 7.77 4.54 5.97
CA LEU A 53 7.09 5.14 4.84
C LEU A 53 8.10 5.26 3.69
N PRO A 54 8.02 4.41 2.64
CA PRO A 54 9.00 4.42 1.57
C PRO A 54 9.02 5.76 0.82
N GLY A 55 10.21 6.35 0.67
CA GLY A 55 10.40 7.64 -0.02
C GLY A 55 10.07 8.87 0.82
N ALA A 56 9.90 8.71 2.14
CA ALA A 56 9.65 9.78 3.09
C ALA A 56 10.60 9.68 4.28
N GLU A 57 10.84 10.80 4.95
CA GLU A 57 11.68 10.86 6.14
C GLU A 57 10.93 10.33 7.37
N HIS A 58 11.67 9.98 8.43
CA HIS A 58 11.05 9.55 9.68
C HIS A 58 10.13 10.64 10.26
N ASP A 59 10.51 11.91 10.07
CA ASP A 59 9.73 13.06 10.51
C ASP A 59 8.38 13.15 9.78
N ASP A 60 8.27 12.69 8.54
CA ASP A 60 6.99 12.62 7.81
C ASP A 60 6.02 11.61 8.47
N VAL A 61 6.54 10.48 8.96
CA VAL A 61 5.75 9.49 9.70
C VAL A 61 5.27 10.05 11.03
N ILE A 62 6.12 10.82 11.70
CA ILE A 62 5.75 11.54 12.93
C ILE A 62 4.65 12.56 12.65
N GLN A 63 4.72 13.30 11.53
CA GLN A 63 3.67 14.24 11.13
C GLN A 63 2.33 13.56 10.88
N GLU A 64 2.30 12.43 10.16
CA GLU A 64 1.08 11.63 10.01
C GLU A 64 0.55 11.14 11.36
N GLY A 65 1.45 10.84 12.31
CA GLY A 65 1.07 10.57 13.69
C GLY A 65 0.39 11.75 14.38
N TRP A 66 0.92 12.97 14.23
CA TRP A 66 0.30 14.20 14.77
C TRP A 66 -1.05 14.51 14.13
N ILE A 67 -1.22 14.27 12.82
CA ILE A 67 -2.49 14.42 12.12
C ILE A 67 -3.54 13.44 12.72
N GLY A 68 -3.13 12.20 12.96
CA GLY A 68 -4.00 11.19 13.60
C GLY A 68 -4.38 11.57 15.04
N PHE A 69 -3.45 12.15 15.79
CA PHE A 69 -3.69 12.66 17.14
C PHE A 69 -4.64 13.85 17.15
N TRP A 70 -4.47 14.80 16.24
CA TRP A 70 -5.38 15.93 16.08
C TRP A 70 -6.81 15.47 15.81
N SER A 71 -6.97 14.50 14.90
CA SER A 71 -8.26 13.86 14.65
C SER A 71 -8.83 13.21 15.90
N ALA A 72 -7.99 12.59 16.74
CA ALA A 72 -8.43 12.04 18.02
C ALA A 72 -8.95 13.12 18.98
N ILE A 73 -8.26 14.27 19.11
CA ILE A 73 -8.72 15.40 19.93
C ILE A 73 -10.11 15.83 19.48
N GLN A 74 -10.32 16.01 18.17
CA GLN A 74 -11.59 16.51 17.62
C GLN A 74 -12.76 15.54 17.83
N HIS A 75 -12.51 14.23 17.68
CA HIS A 75 -13.58 13.22 17.67
C HIS A 75 -13.75 12.45 18.98
N PHE A 76 -12.93 12.70 20.00
CA PHE A 76 -13.06 12.01 21.27
C PHE A 76 -14.40 12.33 21.95
N ASP A 77 -15.00 11.32 22.57
CA ASP A 77 -16.27 11.39 23.30
C ASP A 77 -16.12 10.42 24.47
N ASP A 78 -16.15 10.95 25.69
CA ASP A 78 -15.89 10.21 26.93
C ASP A 78 -16.92 9.09 27.16
N ARG A 79 -18.16 9.28 26.70
CA ARG A 79 -19.25 8.31 26.80
C ARG A 79 -19.05 7.12 25.88
N ARG A 80 -18.35 7.31 24.76
CA ARG A 80 -18.19 6.29 23.70
C ARG A 80 -16.83 5.62 23.69
N HIS A 81 -15.78 6.34 24.06
CA HIS A 81 -14.40 5.94 23.74
C HIS A 81 -13.57 5.55 24.97
N GLY A 82 -14.11 5.66 26.19
CA GLY A 82 -13.40 5.33 27.42
C GLY A 82 -12.24 6.30 27.65
N TYR A 83 -11.01 5.78 27.75
CA TYR A 83 -9.82 6.60 27.97
C TYR A 83 -9.28 7.22 26.68
N PHE A 84 -8.97 8.52 26.72
CA PHE A 84 -8.45 9.25 25.57
C PHE A 84 -7.16 8.64 25.03
N SER A 85 -6.25 8.19 25.90
CA SER A 85 -4.98 7.58 25.50
C SER A 85 -5.14 6.36 24.58
N GLY A 86 -6.12 5.50 24.85
CA GLY A 86 -6.44 4.34 24.01
C GLY A 86 -6.99 4.76 22.65
N PHE A 87 -7.90 5.73 22.65
CA PHE A 87 -8.51 6.28 21.43
C PHE A 87 -7.48 7.02 20.55
N ALA A 88 -6.64 7.86 21.16
CA ALA A 88 -5.55 8.55 20.51
C ALA A 88 -4.60 7.57 19.82
N LYS A 89 -4.16 6.52 20.53
CA LYS A 89 -3.29 5.48 19.96
C LYS A 89 -3.90 4.79 18.74
N LEU A 90 -5.21 4.52 18.79
CA LEU A 90 -5.95 3.91 17.67
C LEU A 90 -5.97 4.83 16.45
N CYS A 91 -6.34 6.11 16.62
CA CYS A 91 -6.40 7.08 15.54
C CYS A 91 -5.03 7.36 14.92
N VAL A 92 -3.99 7.55 15.76
CA VAL A 92 -2.60 7.71 15.33
C VAL A 92 -2.15 6.53 14.47
N SER A 93 -2.35 5.31 14.96
CA SER A 93 -1.95 4.10 14.22
C SER A 93 -2.68 3.97 12.87
N ARG A 94 -3.99 4.26 12.85
CA ARG A 94 -4.79 4.21 11.61
C ARG A 94 -4.35 5.25 10.59
N GLN A 95 -4.05 6.47 11.04
CA GLN A 95 -3.58 7.54 10.15
C GLN A 95 -2.25 7.16 9.50
N ILE A 96 -1.28 6.72 10.29
CA ILE A 96 0.03 6.30 9.79
C ILE A 96 -0.11 5.12 8.81
N VAL A 97 -0.90 4.09 9.15
CA VAL A 97 -1.14 2.95 8.23
C VAL A 97 -1.79 3.41 6.93
N SER A 98 -2.75 4.33 6.98
CA SER A 98 -3.40 4.87 5.79
C SER A 98 -2.42 5.63 4.90
N ALA A 99 -1.53 6.42 5.50
CA ALA A 99 -0.47 7.13 4.79
C ALA A 99 0.51 6.15 4.10
N VAL A 100 0.94 5.10 4.81
CA VAL A 100 1.78 4.02 4.25
C VAL A 100 1.09 3.33 3.08
N VAL A 101 -0.18 2.96 3.22
CA VAL A 101 -0.96 2.33 2.14
C VAL A 101 -1.12 3.29 0.95
N ARG A 102 -1.34 4.58 1.19
CA ARG A 102 -1.45 5.61 0.13
C ARG A 102 -0.16 5.74 -0.66
N ALA A 103 0.99 5.82 0.02
CA ALA A 103 2.30 5.92 -0.62
C ALA A 103 2.66 4.67 -1.43
N THR A 104 2.23 3.49 -0.97
CA THR A 104 2.58 2.20 -1.59
C THR A 104 1.59 1.72 -2.66
N ARG A 105 0.43 2.38 -2.85
CA ARG A 105 -0.70 1.80 -3.61
C ARG A 105 -0.57 1.72 -5.14
N ALA A 106 0.27 2.51 -5.81
CA ALA A 106 0.44 2.40 -7.28
C ALA A 106 1.53 3.28 -7.92
N LYS A 107 1.95 4.40 -7.31
CA LYS A 107 2.71 5.46 -8.02
C LYS A 107 4.24 5.38 -7.86
N HIS A 108 4.76 4.61 -6.90
CA HIS A 108 6.21 4.51 -6.62
C HIS A 108 6.84 3.16 -6.98
N GLN A 109 6.06 2.18 -7.47
CA GLN A 109 6.59 0.88 -7.85
C GLN A 109 7.46 0.93 -9.13
N VAL A 110 7.26 1.95 -9.98
CA VAL A 110 8.04 2.19 -11.20
C VAL A 110 9.21 3.15 -10.96
N LEU A 111 9.04 4.15 -10.07
CA LEU A 111 10.05 5.19 -9.79
C LEU A 111 11.12 4.77 -8.77
N ASN A 112 10.79 3.93 -7.79
CA ASN A 112 11.77 3.47 -6.78
C ASN A 112 12.63 2.29 -7.29
N SER A 113 12.35 1.78 -8.48
CA SER A 113 13.14 0.74 -9.17
C SER A 113 13.73 1.24 -10.50
N ALA A 114 13.62 2.55 -10.78
CA ALA A 114 14.18 3.14 -11.97
C ALA A 114 15.69 3.32 -11.79
N TRP A 115 16.47 2.46 -12.45
CA TRP A 115 17.90 2.72 -12.65
C TRP A 115 18.07 3.82 -13.68
N SER A 116 19.02 4.73 -13.46
CA SER A 116 19.44 5.67 -14.50
C SER A 116 20.04 4.88 -15.66
N LEU A 117 19.45 5.03 -16.85
CA LEU A 117 19.90 4.29 -18.02
C LEU A 117 21.24 4.79 -18.55
N ASP A 118 21.63 6.02 -18.22
CA ASP A 118 22.89 6.65 -18.61
C ASP A 118 24.05 6.34 -17.65
N GLN A 119 23.81 5.61 -16.56
CA GLN A 119 24.89 5.23 -15.65
C GLN A 119 25.73 4.08 -16.23
N PRO A 120 27.06 4.07 -16.00
CA PRO A 120 27.91 2.95 -16.37
C PRO A 120 27.45 1.65 -15.71
N GLY A 121 27.62 0.53 -16.41
CA GLY A 121 27.35 -0.81 -15.88
C GLY A 121 28.10 -1.10 -14.57
N ARG A 122 27.57 -2.05 -13.79
CA ARG A 122 27.95 -2.38 -12.39
C ARG A 122 29.45 -2.68 -12.17
N ASP A 123 30.19 -2.95 -13.23
CA ASP A 123 31.58 -3.40 -13.17
C ASP A 123 32.59 -2.25 -13.31
N GLY A 124 32.15 -1.02 -13.61
CA GLY A 124 33.00 0.19 -13.64
C GLY A 124 34.15 0.15 -14.66
N THR A 125 34.26 -0.92 -15.44
CA THR A 125 35.31 -1.19 -16.45
C THR A 125 34.82 -0.98 -17.87
N SER A 126 33.53 -0.68 -18.06
CA SER A 126 32.92 -0.43 -19.35
C SER A 126 32.29 0.96 -19.39
N ASP A 127 32.62 1.73 -20.42
CA ASP A 127 31.97 3.02 -20.76
C ASP A 127 30.51 2.84 -21.24
N MET A 128 30.00 1.60 -21.24
CA MET A 128 28.66 1.29 -21.72
C MET A 128 27.60 1.61 -20.67
N SER A 129 26.61 2.38 -21.12
CA SER A 129 25.43 2.69 -20.33
C SER A 129 24.48 1.50 -20.27
N TRP A 130 23.58 1.47 -19.28
CA TRP A 130 22.49 0.49 -19.25
C TRP A 130 21.59 0.58 -20.49
N LEU A 131 21.47 1.77 -21.09
CA LEU A 131 20.73 2.00 -22.31
C LEU A 131 21.36 1.25 -23.49
N ASP A 132 22.69 1.30 -23.63
CA ASP A 132 23.43 0.59 -24.67
C ASP A 132 23.35 -0.93 -24.51
N ALA A 133 23.41 -1.42 -23.27
CA ALA A 133 23.26 -2.85 -22.96
C ALA A 133 21.86 -3.36 -23.33
N ILE A 134 20.80 -2.59 -23.03
CA ILE A 134 19.43 -2.96 -23.37
C ILE A 134 19.21 -2.97 -24.89
N VAL A 135 19.73 -1.99 -25.62
CA VAL A 135 19.63 -1.93 -27.09
C VAL A 135 20.36 -3.11 -27.73
N ALA A 136 21.54 -3.50 -27.21
CA ALA A 136 22.26 -4.68 -27.66
C ALA A 136 21.50 -6.00 -27.40
N HIS A 137 20.62 -6.04 -26.39
CA HIS A 137 19.74 -7.16 -26.10
C HIS A 137 18.38 -7.13 -26.84
N HIS A 138 18.10 -6.09 -27.63
CA HIS A 138 16.78 -5.89 -28.26
C HIS A 138 16.71 -6.20 -29.75
N GLU A 139 17.75 -6.76 -30.36
CA GLU A 139 17.61 -7.47 -31.62
C GLU A 139 17.73 -8.98 -31.36
N PRO A 140 16.64 -9.66 -30.94
CA PRO A 140 16.61 -11.11 -31.06
C PRO A 140 16.88 -11.43 -32.54
N SER A 141 17.73 -12.42 -32.79
CA SER A 141 17.95 -12.87 -34.16
C SER A 141 16.59 -13.23 -34.79
N PRO A 142 16.41 -13.04 -36.11
CA PRO A 142 15.14 -13.33 -36.78
C PRO A 142 14.57 -14.72 -36.42
N GLU A 143 15.45 -15.70 -36.20
CA GLU A 143 15.10 -17.06 -35.79
C GLU A 143 14.48 -17.10 -34.38
N VAL A 144 15.06 -16.39 -33.41
CA VAL A 144 14.53 -16.32 -32.03
C VAL A 144 13.17 -15.62 -32.01
N PHE A 145 13.00 -14.57 -32.81
CA PHE A 145 11.73 -13.87 -32.93
C PHE A 145 10.62 -14.75 -33.54
N ILE A 146 10.95 -15.51 -34.58
CA ILE A 146 10.01 -16.46 -35.21
C ILE A 146 9.62 -17.55 -34.22
N ILE A 147 10.59 -18.13 -33.48
CA ILE A 147 10.32 -19.16 -32.47
C ILE A 147 9.43 -18.61 -31.34
N ASP A 148 9.67 -17.39 -30.87
CA ASP A 148 8.85 -16.76 -29.82
C ASP A 148 7.43 -16.47 -30.29
N GLN A 149 7.26 -16.00 -31.54
CA GLN A 149 5.94 -15.82 -32.15
C GLN A 149 5.19 -17.15 -32.26
N GLU A 150 5.85 -18.20 -32.74
CA GLU A 150 5.22 -19.51 -32.91
C GLU A 150 4.82 -20.12 -31.56
N THR A 151 5.73 -20.07 -30.58
CA THR A 151 5.47 -20.57 -29.22
C THR A 151 4.32 -19.80 -28.57
N SER A 152 4.29 -18.48 -28.73
CA SER A 152 3.21 -17.62 -28.22
C SER A 152 1.87 -17.91 -28.91
N ALA A 153 1.86 -18.10 -30.23
CA ALA A 153 0.66 -18.43 -30.99
C ALA A 153 0.08 -19.79 -30.56
N GLN A 154 0.93 -20.81 -30.41
CA GLN A 154 0.53 -22.15 -29.95
C GLN A 154 -0.05 -22.11 -28.52
N LEU A 155 0.58 -21.35 -27.61
CA LEU A 155 0.10 -21.18 -26.25
C LEU A 155 -1.27 -20.49 -26.21
N ILE A 156 -1.45 -19.43 -26.99
CA ILE A 156 -2.73 -18.70 -27.08
C ILE A 156 -3.82 -19.61 -27.63
N GLN A 157 -3.54 -20.35 -28.71
CA GLN A 157 -4.51 -21.25 -29.33
C GLN A 157 -4.99 -22.35 -28.36
N ARG A 158 -4.05 -22.98 -27.63
CA ARG A 158 -4.40 -23.97 -26.61
C ARG A 158 -5.23 -23.37 -25.47
N LEU A 159 -4.83 -22.19 -24.99
CA LEU A 159 -5.57 -21.50 -23.94
C LEU A 159 -7.01 -21.19 -24.39
N GLU A 160 -7.18 -20.62 -25.58
CA GLU A 160 -8.50 -20.26 -26.13
C GLU A 160 -9.43 -21.47 -26.30
N GLY A 161 -8.88 -22.66 -26.55
CA GLY A 161 -9.62 -23.93 -26.56
C GLY A 161 -10.17 -24.34 -25.19
N GLU A 162 -9.50 -23.95 -24.10
CA GLU A 162 -9.94 -24.26 -22.73
C GLU A 162 -10.86 -23.17 -22.12
N LEU A 163 -10.92 -21.97 -22.71
CA LEU A 163 -11.72 -20.87 -22.18
C LEU A 163 -13.22 -21.07 -22.43
N THR A 164 -14.02 -20.77 -21.41
CA THR A 164 -15.47 -20.63 -21.58
C THR A 164 -15.80 -19.38 -22.43
N PRO A 165 -17.02 -19.25 -23.00
CA PRO A 165 -17.37 -18.08 -23.82
C PRO A 165 -17.17 -16.75 -23.08
N LEU A 166 -17.54 -16.69 -21.80
CA LEU A 166 -17.33 -15.51 -20.97
C LEU A 166 -15.84 -15.21 -20.74
N GLU A 167 -15.04 -16.24 -20.49
CA GLU A 167 -13.60 -16.07 -20.29
C GLU A 167 -12.91 -15.60 -21.57
N ARG A 168 -13.32 -16.11 -22.74
CA ARG A 168 -12.78 -15.66 -24.03
C ARG A 168 -13.04 -14.18 -24.28
N MET A 169 -14.28 -13.73 -24.07
CA MET A 169 -14.63 -12.30 -24.17
C MET A 169 -13.82 -11.43 -23.20
N VAL A 170 -13.64 -11.88 -21.96
CA VAL A 170 -12.86 -11.17 -20.95
C VAL A 170 -11.36 -11.16 -21.29
N PHE A 171 -10.84 -12.26 -21.81
CA PHE A 171 -9.44 -12.39 -22.23
C PHE A 171 -9.11 -11.48 -23.40
N GLU A 172 -9.91 -11.49 -24.47
CA GLU A 172 -9.75 -10.59 -25.62
C GLU A 172 -9.82 -9.12 -25.20
N ALA A 173 -10.84 -8.76 -24.42
CA ALA A 173 -10.99 -7.39 -23.94
C ALA A 173 -9.77 -6.96 -23.09
N ARG A 174 -9.19 -7.88 -22.32
CA ARG A 174 -7.96 -7.62 -21.55
C ARG A 174 -6.71 -7.53 -22.44
N ARG A 175 -6.60 -8.33 -23.51
CA ARG A 175 -5.52 -8.23 -24.51
C ARG A 175 -5.51 -6.85 -25.19
N HIS A 176 -6.68 -6.26 -25.38
CA HIS A 176 -6.83 -4.88 -25.87
C HIS A 176 -6.66 -3.80 -24.79
N GLY A 177 -6.11 -4.14 -23.62
CA GLY A 177 -5.78 -3.17 -22.57
C GLY A 177 -6.95 -2.65 -21.75
N LYS A 178 -8.18 -3.15 -21.96
CA LYS A 178 -9.37 -2.65 -21.25
C LYS A 178 -9.27 -2.89 -19.73
N SER A 179 -9.79 -1.94 -18.98
CA SER A 179 -9.94 -2.00 -17.52
C SER A 179 -11.09 -2.93 -17.12
N TYR A 180 -11.09 -3.40 -15.88
CA TYR A 180 -12.15 -4.25 -15.32
C TYR A 180 -13.55 -3.62 -15.47
N GLU A 181 -13.64 -2.29 -15.37
CA GLU A 181 -14.90 -1.55 -15.46
C GLU A 181 -15.39 -1.43 -16.90
N GLU A 182 -14.49 -1.25 -17.85
CA GLU A 182 -14.81 -1.24 -19.28
C GLU A 182 -15.26 -2.63 -19.75
N ILE A 183 -14.60 -3.69 -19.28
CA ILE A 183 -14.99 -5.07 -19.58
C ILE A 183 -16.36 -5.38 -18.96
N SER A 184 -16.58 -4.95 -17.71
CA SER A 184 -17.86 -5.13 -17.02
C SER A 184 -19.02 -4.47 -17.78
N ARG A 185 -18.81 -3.25 -18.29
CA ARG A 185 -19.78 -2.53 -19.13
C ARG A 185 -20.01 -3.22 -20.48
N ALA A 186 -18.95 -3.61 -21.18
CA ALA A 186 -19.04 -4.25 -22.49
C ALA A 186 -19.73 -5.62 -22.45
N VAL A 187 -19.43 -6.43 -21.43
CA VAL A 187 -19.95 -7.79 -21.26
C VAL A 187 -21.30 -7.80 -20.51
N LYS A 188 -21.73 -6.64 -19.99
CA LYS A 188 -22.95 -6.48 -19.16
C LYS A 188 -22.99 -7.45 -17.98
N ARG A 189 -21.86 -7.64 -17.30
CA ARG A 189 -21.73 -8.51 -16.11
C ARG A 189 -21.06 -7.76 -14.96
N PRO A 190 -21.38 -8.08 -13.69
CA PRO A 190 -20.78 -7.41 -12.54
C PRO A 190 -19.24 -7.54 -12.52
N ARG A 191 -18.55 -6.53 -11.98
CA ARG A 191 -17.08 -6.53 -11.82
C ARG A 191 -16.54 -7.79 -11.14
N LYS A 192 -17.25 -8.31 -10.13
CA LYS A 192 -16.89 -9.57 -9.44
C LYS A 192 -16.85 -10.77 -10.38
N THR A 193 -17.76 -10.82 -11.36
CA THR A 193 -17.80 -11.88 -12.36
C THR A 193 -16.61 -11.78 -13.33
N ILE A 194 -16.23 -10.56 -13.71
CA ILE A 194 -15.04 -10.32 -14.56
C ILE A 194 -13.75 -10.72 -13.83
N ASP A 195 -13.63 -10.37 -12.54
CA ASP A 195 -12.47 -10.75 -11.73
C ASP A 195 -12.37 -12.29 -11.60
N ASN A 196 -13.48 -12.95 -11.27
CA ASN A 196 -13.53 -14.42 -11.22
C ASN A 196 -13.16 -15.07 -12.56
N ALA A 197 -13.56 -14.48 -13.69
CA ALA A 197 -13.17 -14.96 -15.01
C ALA A 197 -11.66 -14.80 -15.24
N LEU A 198 -11.07 -13.65 -14.91
CA LEU A 198 -9.62 -13.41 -15.01
C LEU A 198 -8.80 -14.33 -14.11
N GLN A 199 -9.28 -14.63 -12.90
CA GLN A 199 -8.65 -15.61 -12.03
C GLN A 199 -8.63 -17.01 -12.66
N ARG A 200 -9.74 -17.45 -13.26
CA ARG A 200 -9.81 -18.74 -13.95
C ARG A 200 -8.93 -18.78 -15.19
N ILE A 201 -8.90 -17.72 -15.99
CA ILE A 201 -8.00 -17.57 -17.16
C ILE A 201 -6.53 -17.71 -16.73
N ARG A 202 -6.10 -17.02 -15.66
CA ARG A 202 -4.72 -17.14 -15.14
C ARG A 202 -4.36 -18.55 -14.69
N ARG A 203 -5.31 -19.27 -14.06
CA ARG A 203 -5.11 -20.67 -13.66
C ARG A 203 -4.95 -21.59 -14.87
N LYS A 204 -5.81 -21.43 -15.89
CA LYS A 204 -5.74 -22.17 -17.16
C LYS A 204 -4.43 -21.89 -17.90
N LEU A 205 -4.05 -20.63 -18.06
CA LEU A 205 -2.76 -20.24 -18.66
C LEU A 205 -1.57 -20.88 -17.95
N LYS A 206 -1.57 -20.90 -16.61
CA LYS A 206 -0.48 -21.52 -15.83
C LYS A 206 -0.42 -23.04 -16.01
N LYS A 207 -1.56 -23.69 -16.28
CA LYS A 207 -1.64 -25.11 -16.61
C LYS A 207 -1.15 -25.35 -18.04
N THR A 208 -1.71 -24.64 -19.03
CA THR A 208 -1.33 -24.77 -20.45
C THR A 208 0.16 -24.53 -20.68
N ARG A 209 0.79 -23.58 -19.96
CA ARG A 209 2.24 -23.34 -20.03
C ARG A 209 3.08 -24.47 -19.44
N LYS A 210 2.56 -25.28 -18.52
CA LYS A 210 3.27 -26.45 -17.99
C LYS A 210 3.16 -27.66 -18.92
N ASP A 211 2.16 -27.66 -19.80
CA ASP A 211 1.87 -28.73 -20.75
C ASP A 211 2.53 -28.46 -22.13
N LEU A 212 3.36 -27.42 -22.22
CA LEU A 212 4.24 -27.04 -23.33
C LEU A 212 5.69 -27.26 -22.89
#